data_AF-A0A3A5L976-F1
#
_entry.id   AF-A0A3A5L976-F1
#
_cell.length_a   1.000
_cell.length_b   1.000
_cell.length_c   1.000
_cell.angle_alpha   90.00
_cell.angle_beta   90.00
_cell.angle_gamma   90.00
#
_symmetry.space_group_name_H-M   'P 1'
#
loop_
_entity.id
_entity.type
_entity.pdbx_description
1 polymer ?
#
loop_
_entity_poly.entity_id
_entity_poly.type
_entity_poly.pdbx_seq_one_letter_code
_entity_poly.pdbx_strand_id
1 'polypeptide(L)'
;MTLKFMPTFDFKACRINAVDVTAEADGLATISIKYSTVRDPDIEWVAEFVDGPGFTSWRFQRLLNAVGVVGHITDGAQLVGRHFAVKSNGAIPDDFATLEYASACLQCDRQRFLDGALLEPRVRQIRATGEDPSPKGFQRIATFDLELGPAVTMHDLRLVKTPSGGLHAYPPDSKHGTKCADFAPTFRDQIADLAAKALESQLAHNSSSQPAS
;
A
#
# COMPACT_ATOMS: atom_id res chain seq x y z
N MET A 1 15.42 -0.20 6.48
CA MET A 1 14.70 -0.99 5.48
C MET A 1 13.64 -0.10 4.87
N THR A 2 13.72 0.17 3.56
CA THR A 2 12.73 1.00 2.87
C THR A 2 11.54 0.12 2.51
N LEU A 3 10.33 0.48 2.94
CA LEU A 3 9.12 -0.21 2.51
C LEU A 3 9.01 -0.09 0.98
N LYS A 4 8.98 -1.23 0.29
CA LYS A 4 8.81 -1.28 -1.16
C LYS A 4 7.31 -1.36 -1.47
N PHE A 5 6.80 -0.41 -2.24
CA PHE A 5 5.43 -0.49 -2.76
C PHE A 5 5.28 -1.73 -3.64
N MET A 6 4.33 -2.60 -3.27
CA MET A 6 3.90 -3.75 -4.08
C MET A 6 2.43 -3.53 -4.41
N PRO A 7 2.07 -3.20 -5.66
CA PRO A 7 0.68 -3.04 -6.04
C PRO A 7 -0.07 -4.36 -5.89
N THR A 8 -1.36 -4.28 -5.57
CA THR A 8 -2.27 -5.42 -5.50
C THR A 8 -2.43 -6.06 -6.87
N PHE A 9 -2.36 -5.25 -7.93
CA PHE A 9 -2.51 -5.69 -9.32
C PHE A 9 -1.26 -5.32 -10.14
N ASP A 10 -0.66 -6.31 -10.81
CA ASP A 10 0.47 -6.13 -11.73
C ASP A 10 0.00 -5.93 -13.17
N PHE A 11 -0.75 -4.85 -13.40
CA PHE A 11 -1.16 -4.49 -14.76
C PHE A 11 0.02 -3.96 -15.56
N LYS A 12 0.18 -4.49 -16.77
CA LYS A 12 1.13 -4.02 -17.77
C LYS A 12 0.37 -3.34 -18.90
N ALA A 13 0.81 -2.13 -19.26
CA ALA A 13 0.29 -1.45 -20.44
C ALA A 13 0.89 -2.10 -21.69
N CYS A 14 0.01 -2.54 -22.59
CA CYS A 14 0.38 -3.25 -23.81
C CYS A 14 -0.19 -2.55 -25.05
N ARG A 15 0.45 -2.78 -26.19
CA ARG A 15 0.01 -2.36 -27.52
C ARG A 15 -0.19 -3.59 -28.39
N ILE A 16 -1.29 -3.60 -29.16
CA ILE A 16 -1.51 -4.63 -30.18
C ILE A 16 -0.66 -4.31 -31.41
N ASN A 17 0.19 -5.25 -31.80
CA ASN A 17 1.13 -5.12 -32.90
C ASN A 17 0.57 -5.70 -34.20
N ALA A 18 -0.07 -6.87 -34.11
CA ALA A 18 -0.66 -7.56 -35.26
C ALA A 18 -1.85 -8.41 -34.82
N VAL A 19 -2.74 -8.68 -35.78
CA VAL A 19 -3.89 -9.58 -35.60
C VAL A 19 -3.97 -10.47 -36.83
N ASP A 20 -3.89 -11.77 -36.59
CA ASP A 20 -4.07 -12.81 -37.59
C ASP A 20 -5.42 -13.49 -37.34
N VAL A 21 -6.24 -13.66 -38.39
CA VAL A 21 -7.55 -14.31 -38.30
C VAL A 21 -7.57 -15.49 -39.26
N THR A 22 -7.75 -16.69 -38.71
CA THR A 22 -7.79 -17.94 -39.47
C THR A 22 -9.18 -18.54 -39.36
N ALA A 23 -9.88 -18.64 -40.49
CA ALA A 23 -11.18 -19.31 -40.53
C ALA A 23 -11.02 -20.84 -40.39
N GLU A 24 -11.87 -21.44 -39.57
CA GLU A 24 -11.93 -22.87 -39.30
C GLU A 24 -13.10 -23.53 -40.06
N ALA A 25 -13.04 -24.85 -40.22
CA ALA A 25 -14.02 -25.60 -41.03
C ALA A 25 -15.45 -25.62 -40.44
N ASP A 26 -15.60 -25.33 -39.15
CA ASP A 26 -16.88 -25.29 -38.42
C ASP A 26 -17.57 -23.91 -38.47
N GLY A 27 -16.99 -22.95 -39.21
CA GLY A 27 -17.49 -21.58 -39.29
C GLY A 27 -17.04 -20.69 -38.13
N LEU A 28 -16.19 -21.20 -37.22
CA LEU A 28 -15.47 -20.37 -36.25
C LEU A 28 -14.20 -19.79 -36.90
N ALA A 29 -13.58 -18.86 -36.20
CA ALA A 29 -12.29 -18.29 -36.54
C ALA A 29 -11.39 -18.25 -35.30
N THR A 30 -10.15 -18.69 -35.49
CA THR A 30 -9.07 -18.50 -34.53
C THR A 30 -8.47 -17.12 -34.76
N ILE A 31 -8.48 -16.28 -33.72
CA ILE A 31 -7.92 -14.93 -33.74
C ILE A 31 -6.64 -14.92 -32.90
N SER A 32 -5.49 -14.72 -33.54
CA SER A 32 -4.20 -14.63 -32.88
C SER A 32 -3.74 -13.18 -32.82
N ILE A 33 -3.60 -12.64 -31.61
CA ILE A 33 -3.22 -11.25 -31.35
C ILE A 33 -1.80 -11.21 -30.83
N LYS A 34 -0.91 -10.57 -31.59
CA LYS A 34 0.45 -10.25 -31.16
C LYS A 34 0.45 -8.91 -30.45
N TYR A 35 1.01 -8.87 -29.25
CA TYR A 35 1.11 -7.65 -28.46
C TYR A 35 2.43 -7.57 -27.73
N SER A 36 2.83 -6.35 -27.37
CA SER A 36 4.05 -6.07 -26.60
C SER A 36 3.73 -5.09 -25.47
N THR A 37 4.56 -5.04 -24.43
CA THR A 37 4.43 -4.00 -23.42
C THR A 37 4.92 -2.69 -24.03
N VAL A 38 4.29 -1.58 -23.64
CA VAL A 38 4.70 -0.24 -24.13
C VAL A 38 6.15 0.08 -23.75
N ARG A 39 6.67 -0.52 -22.68
CA ARG A 39 8.04 -0.30 -22.20
C ARG A 39 9.08 -1.19 -22.87
N ASP A 40 8.70 -2.39 -23.31
CA ASP A 40 9.60 -3.37 -23.89
C ASP A 40 9.00 -3.88 -25.22
N PRO A 41 8.94 -3.01 -26.25
CA PRO A 41 8.24 -3.32 -27.50
C PRO A 41 8.86 -4.47 -28.30
N ASP A 42 10.13 -4.78 -28.04
CA ASP A 42 10.87 -5.86 -28.72
C ASP A 42 10.47 -7.26 -28.23
N ILE A 43 9.76 -7.36 -27.09
CA ILE A 43 9.26 -8.62 -26.56
C ILE A 43 7.78 -8.74 -26.94
N GLU A 44 7.50 -9.72 -27.81
CA GLU A 44 6.14 -10.01 -28.25
C GLU A 44 5.55 -11.23 -27.55
N TRP A 45 4.27 -11.12 -27.22
CA TRP A 45 3.43 -12.21 -26.72
C TRP A 45 2.28 -12.44 -27.69
N VAL A 46 1.74 -13.65 -27.68
CA VAL A 46 0.60 -14.03 -28.50
C VAL A 46 -0.55 -14.45 -27.58
N ALA A 47 -1.74 -13.90 -27.84
CA ALA A 47 -2.99 -14.37 -27.24
C ALA A 47 -3.92 -14.88 -28.34
N GLU A 48 -4.40 -16.10 -28.19
CA GLU A 48 -5.29 -16.75 -29.15
C GLU A 48 -6.73 -16.73 -28.64
N PHE A 49 -7.68 -16.54 -29.53
CA PHE A 49 -9.09 -16.46 -29.21
C PHE A 49 -9.91 -17.19 -30.24
N VAL A 50 -11.16 -17.50 -29.88
CA VAL A 50 -12.13 -18.08 -30.79
C VAL A 50 -13.33 -17.13 -30.88
N ASP A 51 -13.77 -16.89 -32.12
CA ASP A 51 -14.92 -16.06 -32.48
C ASP A 51 -15.66 -16.69 -33.66
N GLY A 52 -16.95 -16.36 -33.85
CA GLY A 52 -17.75 -16.90 -34.93
C GLY A 52 -19.23 -16.50 -34.87
N PRO A 53 -20.06 -16.95 -35.82
CA PRO A 53 -21.48 -16.61 -35.86
C PRO A 53 -22.22 -17.01 -34.58
N GLY A 54 -22.64 -16.01 -33.80
CA GLY A 54 -23.35 -16.21 -32.53
C GLY A 54 -22.48 -16.68 -31.37
N PHE A 55 -21.15 -16.72 -31.54
CA PHE A 55 -20.22 -17.09 -30.48
C PHE A 55 -19.02 -16.15 -30.46
N THR A 56 -18.78 -15.54 -29.30
CA THR A 56 -17.55 -14.79 -29.04
C THR A 56 -17.03 -15.24 -27.68
N SER A 57 -15.80 -15.72 -27.62
CA SER A 57 -15.23 -16.10 -26.32
C SER A 57 -15.22 -14.91 -25.35
N TRP A 58 -15.63 -15.13 -24.10
CA TRP A 58 -15.69 -14.05 -23.10
C TRP A 58 -14.35 -13.36 -22.90
N ARG A 59 -13.26 -14.11 -23.04
CA ARG A 59 -11.91 -13.58 -22.97
C ARG A 59 -11.64 -12.57 -24.08
N PHE A 60 -12.06 -12.89 -25.30
CA PHE A 60 -11.92 -11.97 -26.44
C PHE A 60 -12.82 -10.74 -26.27
N GLN A 61 -14.07 -10.94 -25.84
CA GLN A 61 -14.99 -9.83 -25.57
C GLN A 61 -14.44 -8.86 -24.50
N ARG A 62 -13.77 -9.37 -23.47
CA ARG A 62 -13.09 -8.55 -22.46
C ARG A 62 -11.93 -7.76 -23.04
N LEU A 63 -11.12 -8.36 -23.91
CA LEU A 63 -10.07 -7.64 -24.64
C LEU A 63 -10.67 -6.53 -25.52
N LEU A 64 -11.73 -6.82 -26.29
CA LEU A 64 -12.41 -5.83 -27.15
C LEU A 64 -12.89 -4.63 -26.33
N ASN A 65 -13.55 -4.88 -25.20
CA ASN A 65 -13.97 -3.83 -24.27
C ASN A 65 -12.77 -3.04 -23.72
N ALA A 66 -11.67 -3.73 -23.36
CA ALA A 66 -10.45 -3.11 -22.83
C ALA A 66 -9.77 -2.16 -23.83
N VAL A 67 -9.87 -2.44 -25.13
CA VAL A 67 -9.37 -1.56 -26.20
C VAL A 67 -10.42 -0.57 -26.74
N GLY A 68 -11.58 -0.49 -26.09
CA GLY A 68 -12.66 0.44 -26.47
C GLY A 68 -13.39 0.07 -27.77
N VAL A 69 -13.48 -1.22 -28.10
CA VAL A 69 -14.31 -1.74 -29.19
C VAL A 69 -15.58 -2.34 -28.61
N VAL A 70 -16.73 -1.88 -29.10
CA VAL A 70 -18.05 -2.35 -28.67
C VAL A 70 -18.63 -3.26 -29.76
N GLY A 71 -19.03 -4.47 -29.40
CA GLY A 71 -19.63 -5.44 -30.31
C GLY A 71 -18.60 -6.38 -30.95
N HIS A 72 -18.75 -6.63 -32.26
CA HIS A 72 -17.91 -7.55 -33.02
C HIS A 72 -16.97 -6.78 -33.94
N ILE A 73 -15.79 -7.35 -34.18
CA ILE A 73 -14.87 -6.83 -35.21
C ILE A 73 -15.18 -7.47 -36.55
N THR A 74 -15.13 -6.69 -37.62
CA THR A 74 -15.22 -7.19 -39.00
C THR A 74 -13.85 -7.27 -39.67
N ASP A 75 -12.85 -6.61 -39.09
CA ASP A 75 -11.48 -6.52 -39.60
C ASP A 75 -10.51 -6.44 -38.42
N GLY A 76 -9.55 -7.37 -38.39
CA GLY A 76 -8.50 -7.42 -37.36
C GLY A 76 -7.62 -6.17 -37.33
N ALA A 77 -7.49 -5.44 -38.45
CA ALA A 77 -6.73 -4.20 -38.52
C ALA A 77 -7.30 -3.10 -37.60
N GLN A 78 -8.59 -3.18 -37.22
CA GLN A 78 -9.21 -2.25 -36.28
C GLN A 78 -8.61 -2.29 -34.87
N LEU A 79 -7.94 -3.41 -34.52
CA LEU A 79 -7.30 -3.60 -33.22
C LEU A 79 -5.83 -3.19 -33.22
N VAL A 80 -5.16 -3.20 -34.37
CA VAL A 80 -3.73 -2.87 -34.46
C VAL A 80 -3.48 -1.44 -34.01
N GLY A 81 -2.47 -1.27 -33.14
CA GLY A 81 -2.12 0.03 -32.55
C GLY A 81 -2.97 0.44 -31.35
N ARG A 82 -4.04 -0.29 -31.02
CA ARG A 82 -4.79 -0.04 -29.78
C ARG A 82 -4.00 -0.50 -28.56
N HIS A 83 -4.30 0.16 -27.44
CA HIS A 83 -3.64 -0.09 -26.17
C HIS A 83 -4.64 -0.65 -25.15
N PHE A 84 -4.14 -1.48 -24.25
CA PHE A 84 -4.90 -2.06 -23.15
C PHE A 84 -3.96 -2.34 -21.97
N ALA A 85 -4.54 -2.61 -20.80
CA ALA A 85 -3.82 -3.15 -19.66
C ALA A 85 -4.09 -4.65 -19.53
N VAL A 86 -3.05 -5.41 -19.21
CA VAL A 86 -3.15 -6.85 -18.97
C VAL A 86 -2.38 -7.27 -17.73
N LYS A 87 -2.94 -8.20 -16.94
CA LYS A 87 -2.24 -8.92 -15.88
C LYS A 87 -2.16 -10.41 -16.23
N SER A 88 -1.26 -11.17 -15.61
CA SER A 88 -1.16 -12.63 -15.80
C SER A 88 -1.16 -13.11 -17.27
N ASN A 89 -0.65 -12.27 -18.19
CA ASN A 89 -0.64 -12.47 -19.64
C ASN A 89 -2.01 -12.76 -20.28
N GLY A 90 -3.11 -12.33 -19.65
CA GLY A 90 -4.44 -12.47 -20.25
C GLY A 90 -4.98 -13.90 -20.22
N ALA A 91 -4.63 -14.68 -19.18
CA ALA A 91 -5.06 -16.06 -19.06
C ALA A 91 -6.59 -16.18 -18.94
N ILE A 92 -7.20 -15.29 -18.15
CA ILE A 92 -8.65 -15.26 -17.89
C ILE A 92 -9.31 -13.95 -18.37
N PRO A 93 -10.64 -13.89 -18.53
CA PRO A 93 -11.31 -12.70 -19.04
C PRO A 93 -11.05 -11.43 -18.21
N ASP A 94 -10.97 -11.55 -16.88
CA ASP A 94 -10.77 -10.39 -15.97
C ASP A 94 -9.30 -9.91 -15.89
N ASP A 95 -8.42 -10.50 -16.72
CA ASP A 95 -7.04 -10.04 -16.85
C ASP A 95 -6.89 -8.82 -17.76
N PHE A 96 -7.89 -8.54 -18.59
CA PHE A 96 -7.89 -7.41 -19.52
C PHE A 96 -8.65 -6.22 -18.93
N ALA A 97 -8.06 -5.03 -19.02
CA ALA A 97 -8.66 -3.80 -18.54
C ALA A 97 -8.31 -2.62 -19.44
N THR A 98 -9.12 -1.55 -19.36
CA THR A 98 -8.73 -0.27 -19.96
C THR A 98 -7.53 0.32 -19.23
N LEU A 99 -6.77 1.19 -19.90
CA LEU A 99 -5.65 1.88 -19.28
C LEU A 99 -6.11 2.78 -18.12
N GLU A 100 -7.28 3.41 -18.26
CA GLU A 100 -7.87 4.28 -17.24
C GLU A 100 -8.18 3.49 -15.97
N TYR A 101 -8.80 2.32 -16.11
CA TYR A 101 -9.12 1.46 -14.97
C TYR A 101 -7.86 0.96 -14.27
N ALA A 102 -6.88 0.46 -15.02
CA ALA A 102 -5.62 -0.02 -14.46
C ALA A 102 -4.85 1.12 -13.75
N SER A 103 -4.85 2.33 -14.33
CA SER A 103 -4.27 3.52 -13.72
C SER A 103 -4.97 3.88 -12.41
N ALA A 104 -6.30 3.88 -12.37
CA ALA A 104 -7.07 4.15 -11.16
C ALA A 104 -6.78 3.13 -10.05
N CYS A 105 -6.69 1.83 -10.38
CA CYS A 105 -6.30 0.80 -9.41
C CYS A 105 -4.92 1.05 -8.82
N LEU A 106 -3.93 1.37 -9.65
CA LEU A 106 -2.56 1.66 -9.18
C LEU A 106 -2.49 2.93 -8.33
N GLN A 107 -3.28 3.96 -8.66
CA GLN A 107 -3.39 5.17 -7.85
C GLN A 107 -4.01 4.88 -6.48
N CYS A 108 -5.08 4.09 -6.42
CA CYS A 108 -5.69 3.65 -5.17
C CYS A 108 -4.72 2.85 -4.30
N ASP A 109 -3.96 1.92 -4.88
CA ASP A 109 -2.95 1.15 -4.14
C ASP A 109 -1.83 2.05 -3.62
N ARG A 110 -1.33 2.99 -4.44
CA ARG A 110 -0.32 3.96 -4.00
C ARG A 110 -0.83 4.82 -2.86
N GLN A 111 -2.06 5.32 -2.96
CA GLN A 111 -2.66 6.12 -1.90
C GLN A 111 -2.76 5.31 -0.61
N ARG A 112 -3.25 4.07 -0.66
CA ARG A 112 -3.31 3.17 0.51
C ARG A 112 -1.93 2.89 1.10
N PHE A 113 -0.92 2.70 0.26
CA PHE A 113 0.45 2.50 0.71
C PHE A 113 0.99 3.75 1.39
N LEU A 114 0.71 4.95 0.86
CA LEU A 114 1.08 6.22 1.47
C LEU A 114 0.32 6.45 2.78
N ASP A 115 -0.99 6.22 2.82
CA ASP A 115 -1.82 6.35 4.01
C ASP A 115 -1.36 5.40 5.13
N GLY A 116 -0.98 4.16 4.77
CA GLY A 116 -0.39 3.20 5.70
C GLY A 116 1.07 3.51 6.09
N ALA A 117 1.80 4.25 5.26
CA ALA A 117 3.16 4.72 5.57
C ALA A 117 3.15 6.02 6.41
N LEU A 118 2.04 6.77 6.41
CA LEU A 118 1.81 7.98 7.19
C LEU A 118 1.18 7.68 8.56
N LEU A 119 1.61 6.61 9.24
CA LEU A 119 1.38 6.48 10.68
C LEU A 119 2.32 7.44 11.40
N GLU A 120 2.12 8.75 11.25
CA GLU A 120 2.88 9.73 12.02
C GLU A 120 2.54 9.55 13.50
N PRO A 121 3.50 9.11 14.33
CA PRO A 121 3.22 8.87 15.74
C PRO A 121 2.90 10.20 16.42
N ARG A 122 1.80 10.26 17.17
CA ARG A 122 1.41 11.44 17.94
C ARG A 122 1.13 11.06 19.39
N VAL A 123 1.71 11.82 20.32
CA VAL A 123 1.39 11.71 21.74
C VAL A 123 0.04 12.38 22.00
N ARG A 124 -0.94 11.60 22.48
CA ARG A 124 -2.32 12.09 22.70
C ARG A 124 -2.48 12.69 24.09
N GLN A 125 -1.96 12.00 25.09
CA GLN A 125 -1.92 12.46 26.48
C GLN A 125 -0.63 12.00 27.13
N ILE A 126 -0.12 12.79 28.07
CA ILE A 126 1.08 12.47 28.83
C ILE A 126 0.90 12.91 30.28
N ARG A 127 1.45 12.12 31.19
CA ARG A 127 1.40 12.33 32.63
C ARG A 127 2.80 12.13 33.20
N ALA A 128 3.36 13.15 33.82
CA ALA A 128 4.61 13.04 34.54
C ALA A 128 4.47 12.01 35.67
N THR A 129 5.53 11.23 35.91
CA THR A 129 5.62 10.28 37.03
C THR A 129 6.83 10.62 37.88
N GLY A 130 6.62 10.76 39.20
CA GLY A 130 7.68 11.02 40.16
C GLY A 130 8.29 9.75 40.74
N GLU A 131 8.61 8.76 39.92
CA GLU A 131 9.20 7.52 40.41
C GLU A 131 10.68 7.68 40.68
N ASP A 132 11.15 7.05 41.77
CA ASP A 132 12.57 6.95 42.03
C ASP A 132 13.27 6.05 41.00
N PRO A 133 14.55 6.29 40.69
CA PRO A 133 15.33 5.39 39.86
C PRO A 133 15.35 3.97 40.44
N SER A 134 15.17 2.98 39.57
CA SER A 134 15.36 1.57 39.93
C SER A 134 16.81 1.28 40.37
N PRO A 135 17.09 0.14 41.03
CA PRO A 135 18.46 -0.25 41.40
C PRO A 135 19.45 -0.30 40.22
N LYS A 136 18.94 -0.44 38.99
CA LYS A 136 19.73 -0.45 37.75
C LYS A 136 19.89 0.95 37.13
N GLY A 137 19.40 2.00 37.79
CA GLY A 137 19.48 3.40 37.35
C GLY A 137 18.44 3.83 36.30
N PHE A 138 17.51 2.95 35.92
CA PHE A 138 16.39 3.33 35.04
C PHE A 138 15.31 4.02 35.83
N GLN A 139 14.79 5.14 35.34
CA GLN A 139 13.75 5.91 36.00
C GLN A 139 12.60 6.18 35.04
N ARG A 140 11.37 5.82 35.42
CA ARG A 140 10.18 6.21 34.65
C ARG A 140 9.83 7.66 34.99
N ILE A 141 9.80 8.50 33.97
CA ILE A 141 9.56 9.95 34.12
C ILE A 141 8.19 10.38 33.61
N ALA A 142 7.55 9.58 32.75
CA ALA A 142 6.17 9.80 32.35
C ALA A 142 5.49 8.51 31.85
N THR A 143 4.15 8.55 31.84
CA THR A 143 3.28 7.61 31.13
C THR A 143 2.49 8.39 30.07
N PHE A 144 2.32 7.84 28.87
CA PHE A 144 1.66 8.51 27.77
C PHE A 144 0.91 7.55 26.85
N ASP A 145 -0.07 8.08 26.12
CA ASP A 145 -0.75 7.36 25.05
C ASP A 145 -0.23 7.83 23.70
N LEU A 146 -0.05 6.88 22.80
CA LEU A 146 0.45 7.12 21.45
C LEU A 146 -0.58 6.69 20.42
N GLU A 147 -0.92 7.61 19.54
CA GLU A 147 -1.72 7.37 18.36
C GLU A 147 -0.79 7.10 17.17
N LEU A 148 -0.95 5.95 16.54
CA LEU A 148 -0.25 5.52 15.33
C LEU A 148 -1.25 5.59 14.18
N GLY A 149 -1.40 6.79 13.61
CA GLY A 149 -2.44 7.08 12.63
C GLY A 149 -3.87 6.81 13.13
N PRO A 150 -4.86 6.76 12.23
CA PRO A 150 -6.28 6.70 12.61
C PRO A 150 -6.73 5.32 13.14
N ALA A 151 -5.91 4.28 12.97
CA ALA A 151 -6.32 2.90 13.18
C ALA A 151 -5.84 2.31 14.52
N VAL A 152 -4.78 2.86 15.12
CA VAL A 152 -4.12 2.23 16.27
C VAL A 152 -3.83 3.28 17.35
N THR A 153 -4.25 2.99 18.57
CA THR A 153 -3.82 3.73 19.77
C THR A 153 -3.20 2.74 20.75
N MET A 154 -2.01 3.09 21.26
CA MET A 154 -1.32 2.37 22.32
C MET A 154 -1.47 3.18 23.62
N HIS A 155 -2.00 2.53 24.65
CA HIS A 155 -2.22 3.16 25.94
C HIS A 155 -1.10 2.84 26.94
N ASP A 156 -0.86 3.78 27.85
CA ASP A 156 0.05 3.62 28.99
C ASP A 156 1.49 3.21 28.60
N LEU A 157 1.99 3.77 27.50
CA LEU A 157 3.42 3.71 27.17
C LEU A 157 4.24 4.45 28.23
N ARG A 158 5.48 4.04 28.43
CA ARG A 158 6.37 4.56 29.47
C ARG A 158 7.52 5.31 28.83
N LEU A 159 7.77 6.54 29.28
CA LEU A 159 8.99 7.27 28.98
C LEU A 159 9.97 7.04 30.13
N VAL A 160 11.13 6.46 29.81
CA VAL A 160 12.12 6.03 30.79
C VAL A 160 13.46 6.70 30.50
N LYS A 161 14.03 7.32 31.53
CA LYS A 161 15.39 7.81 31.54
C LYS A 161 16.35 6.67 31.86
N THR A 162 17.35 6.49 31.01
CA THR A 162 18.38 5.45 31.16
C THR A 162 19.51 5.93 32.09
N PRO A 163 20.34 5.01 32.63
CA PRO A 163 21.51 5.38 33.42
C PRO A 163 22.53 6.24 32.67
N SER A 164 22.56 6.12 31.34
CA SER A 164 23.41 6.96 30.46
C SER A 164 22.85 8.36 30.22
N GLY A 165 21.66 8.67 30.75
CA GLY A 165 20.98 9.96 30.56
C GLY A 165 20.09 10.03 29.32
N GLY A 166 20.04 8.98 28.49
CA GLY A 166 19.15 8.91 27.33
C GLY A 166 17.69 8.68 27.73
N LEU A 167 16.77 8.89 26.77
CA LEU A 167 15.34 8.65 26.95
C LEU A 167 14.87 7.55 26.00
N HIS A 168 14.12 6.57 26.53
CA HIS A 168 13.53 5.49 25.74
C HIS A 168 12.03 5.38 26.03
N ALA A 169 11.27 5.06 24.98
CA ALA A 169 9.87 4.65 25.11
C ALA A 169 9.76 3.13 25.29
N TYR A 170 8.86 2.68 26.17
CA TYR A 170 8.56 1.27 26.33
C TYR A 170 7.05 1.02 26.32
N PRO A 171 6.59 -0.08 25.71
CA PRO A 171 5.20 -0.51 25.84
C PRO A 171 4.86 -0.84 27.30
N PRO A 172 3.57 -0.85 27.68
CA PRO A 172 3.15 -1.34 28.97
C PRO A 172 3.55 -2.81 29.14
N ASP A 173 3.73 -3.21 30.40
CA ASP A 173 3.84 -4.62 30.73
C ASP A 173 2.45 -5.26 30.68
N SER A 174 2.38 -6.52 30.25
CA SER A 174 1.17 -7.32 30.34
C SER A 174 0.87 -7.64 31.81
N LYS A 175 -0.36 -8.10 32.09
CA LYS A 175 -0.73 -8.60 33.43
C LYS A 175 0.19 -9.71 33.95
N HIS A 176 0.92 -10.39 33.06
CA HIS A 176 1.85 -11.47 33.39
C HIS A 176 3.33 -11.03 33.34
N GLY A 177 3.60 -9.73 33.24
CA GLY A 177 4.97 -9.19 33.20
C GLY A 177 5.71 -9.42 31.88
N THR A 178 5.04 -9.96 30.85
CA THR A 178 5.59 -10.03 29.49
C THR A 178 5.36 -8.69 28.79
N LYS A 179 6.27 -8.28 27.90
CA LYS A 179 6.05 -7.07 27.12
C LYS A 179 4.87 -7.25 26.17
N CYS A 180 3.99 -6.25 26.08
CA CYS A 180 2.87 -6.27 25.14
C CYS A 180 3.32 -6.04 23.68
N ALA A 181 4.50 -5.45 23.47
CA ALA A 181 5.10 -5.23 22.17
C ALA A 181 6.63 -5.07 22.31
N ASP A 182 7.34 -5.09 21.18
CA ASP A 182 8.72 -4.62 21.09
C ASP A 182 8.82 -3.60 19.97
N PHE A 183 9.52 -2.49 20.22
CA PHE A 183 9.79 -1.46 19.23
C PHE A 183 11.19 -1.62 18.67
N ALA A 184 11.33 -1.45 17.35
CA ALA A 184 12.64 -1.30 16.73
C ALA A 184 13.35 -0.06 17.34
N PRO A 185 14.69 -0.09 17.53
CA PRO A 185 15.41 1.01 18.19
C PRO A 185 15.11 2.39 17.61
N THR A 186 15.12 2.54 16.29
CA THR A 186 14.85 3.82 15.62
C THR A 186 13.45 4.37 15.91
N PHE A 187 12.45 3.48 15.95
CA PHE A 187 11.07 3.87 16.24
C PHE A 187 10.88 4.19 17.73
N ARG A 188 11.55 3.42 18.60
CA ARG A 188 11.57 3.67 20.04
C ARG A 188 12.12 5.06 20.36
N ASP A 189 13.23 5.42 19.73
CA ASP A 189 13.91 6.69 19.97
C ASP A 189 13.06 7.86 19.41
N GLN A 190 12.45 7.69 18.24
CA GLN A 190 11.48 8.65 17.68
C GLN A 190 10.29 8.90 18.62
N ILE A 191 9.68 7.84 19.18
CA ILE A 191 8.58 7.99 20.14
C ILE A 191 9.06 8.67 21.42
N ALA A 192 10.26 8.34 21.90
CA ALA A 192 10.84 8.94 23.09
C ALA A 192 11.01 10.46 22.93
N ASP A 193 11.51 10.91 21.77
CA ASP A 193 11.66 12.33 21.46
C ASP A 193 10.32 13.07 21.43
N LEU A 194 9.29 12.44 20.85
CA LEU A 194 7.94 13.00 20.82
C LEU A 194 7.32 13.12 22.22
N ALA A 195 7.48 12.09 23.04
CA ALA A 195 7.01 12.09 24.42
C ALA A 195 7.76 13.10 25.28
N ALA A 196 9.08 13.26 25.09
CA ALA A 196 9.88 14.25 25.80
C ALA A 196 9.39 15.68 25.50
N LYS A 197 9.21 16.03 24.22
CA LYS A 197 8.70 17.34 23.79
C LYS A 197 7.30 17.61 24.33
N ALA A 198 6.42 16.61 24.32
CA ALA A 198 5.07 16.71 24.88
C ALA A 198 5.11 16.95 26.40
N LEU A 199 5.99 16.25 27.13
CA LEU A 199 6.17 16.41 28.57
C LEU A 199 6.68 17.81 28.93
N GLU A 200 7.72 18.30 28.24
CA GLU A 200 8.26 19.64 28.44
C GLU A 200 7.19 20.72 28.22
N SER A 201 6.39 20.58 27.16
CA SER A 201 5.29 21.49 26.86
C SER A 201 4.21 21.51 27.96
N GLN A 202 3.90 20.35 28.55
CA GLN A 202 2.95 20.23 29.65
C GLN A 202 3.48 20.87 30.94
N LEU A 203 4.76 20.63 31.27
CA LEU A 203 5.40 21.22 32.45
C LEU A 203 5.48 22.74 32.36
N ALA A 204 5.84 23.27 31.19
CA ALA A 204 5.88 24.72 30.95
C ALA A 204 4.51 25.39 31.13
N HIS A 205 3.43 24.75 30.65
CA HIS A 205 2.06 25.23 30.88
C HIS A 205 1.72 25.26 32.37
N ASN A 206 1.99 24.17 33.10
CA ASN A 206 1.65 24.08 34.52
C ASN A 206 2.39 25.12 35.39
N SER A 207 3.66 25.39 35.09
CA SER A 207 4.44 26.41 35.79
C SER A 207 3.95 27.85 35.56
N SER A 208 3.29 28.12 34.42
CA SER A 208 2.75 29.45 34.10
C SER A 208 1.39 29.75 34.75
N SER A 209 0.70 28.72 35.26
CA SER A 209 -0.65 28.81 35.83
C SER A 209 -0.71 28.91 37.35
N GLN A 210 0.42 28.98 38.07
CA GLN A 210 0.42 29.28 39.51
C GLN A 210 0.43 30.81 39.74
N PRO A 211 -0.68 31.42 40.21
CA PRO A 211 -0.64 32.81 40.68
C PRO A 211 0.24 32.88 41.93
N ALA A 212 1.08 33.90 42.01
CA ALA A 212 1.92 34.18 43.18
C ALA A 212 1.01 34.43 44.39
N SER A 213 1.05 33.52 45.36
CA SER A 213 0.43 33.68 46.69
C SER A 213 1.32 34.51 47.60
#